data_AF-A0A853GQF2-F1
#
_entry.id   AF-A0A853GQF2-F1
#
_cell.length_a   1.000
_cell.length_b   1.000
_cell.length_c   1.000
_cell.angle_alpha   90.00
_cell.angle_beta   90.00
_cell.angle_gamma   90.00
#
_symmetry.space_group_name_H-M   'P 1'
#
loop_
_entity.id
_entity.type
_entity.pdbx_description
1 polymer ?
#
loop_
_entity_poly.entity_id
_entity_poly.type
_entity_poly.pdbx_seq_one_letter_code
_entity_poly.pdbx_strand_id
1 'polypeptide(L)'
;MPFTLDFLQSMAHTHGELTAVQQNGVEVSYAELATAVNALAVALQMLDPTHQSRVGLCAGLTLEYLVSVLAIQAASKLPVLLDAQGSREQLHDVLDAHKPTAIIVDEEGDAKINCDNEIKIRIAQFEGLVLTYHAHTPVPPQDTSGRYPILKL
;
A
#
# COMPACT_ATOMS: atom_id res chain seq x y z
N MET A 1 -10.68 11.44 -2.09
CA MET A 1 -10.54 10.69 -3.35
C MET A 1 -10.55 9.20 -3.01
N PRO A 2 -11.71 8.50 -3.00
CA PRO A 2 -11.80 7.10 -2.60
C PRO A 2 -11.70 6.09 -3.77
N PHE A 3 -11.29 6.52 -4.97
CA PHE A 3 -11.55 5.77 -6.21
C PHE A 3 -10.60 4.60 -6.52
N THR A 4 -9.46 4.44 -5.84
CA THR A 4 -8.43 3.50 -6.31
C THR A 4 -8.88 2.05 -6.27
N LEU A 5 -9.49 1.60 -5.18
CA LEU A 5 -9.95 0.21 -5.08
C LEU A 5 -11.23 -0.03 -5.88
N ASP A 6 -12.20 0.90 -5.81
CA ASP A 6 -13.46 0.80 -6.55
C ASP A 6 -13.21 0.72 -8.07
N PHE A 7 -12.28 1.52 -8.59
CA PHE A 7 -11.86 1.45 -9.98
C PHE A 7 -11.25 0.09 -10.33
N LEU A 8 -10.32 -0.41 -9.53
CA LEU A 8 -9.68 -1.70 -9.76
C LEU A 8 -10.69 -2.85 -9.71
N GLN A 9 -11.64 -2.82 -8.77
CA GLN A 9 -12.71 -3.81 -8.68
C GLN A 9 -13.66 -3.76 -9.88
N SER A 10 -14.01 -2.55 -10.35
CA SER A 10 -14.83 -2.36 -11.54
C SER A 10 -14.15 -2.93 -12.79
N MET A 11 -12.86 -2.61 -12.97
CA MET A 11 -12.04 -3.15 -14.07
C MET A 11 -11.87 -4.66 -13.95
N ALA A 12 -11.67 -5.20 -12.75
CA ALA A 12 -11.58 -6.64 -12.54
C ALA A 12 -12.89 -7.37 -12.92
N HIS A 13 -14.05 -6.76 -12.65
CA HIS A 13 -15.33 -7.36 -12.98
C HIS A 13 -15.62 -7.39 -14.50
N THR A 14 -15.22 -6.34 -15.21
CA THR A 14 -15.54 -6.17 -16.65
C THR A 14 -14.43 -6.64 -17.58
N HIS A 15 -13.19 -6.56 -17.12
CA HIS A 15 -11.97 -6.72 -17.91
C HIS A 15 -10.90 -7.52 -17.14
N GLY A 16 -11.32 -8.40 -16.23
CA GLY A 16 -10.44 -9.11 -15.30
C GLY A 16 -9.23 -9.78 -15.93
N GLU A 17 -9.42 -10.47 -17.06
CA GLU A 17 -8.37 -11.20 -17.78
C GLU A 17 -7.45 -10.31 -18.62
N LEU A 18 -7.77 -9.02 -18.79
CA LEU A 18 -6.91 -8.11 -19.54
C LEU A 18 -5.69 -7.71 -18.71
N THR A 19 -4.55 -7.62 -19.38
CA THR A 19 -3.29 -7.16 -18.78
C THR A 19 -3.42 -5.73 -18.28
N ALA A 20 -3.28 -5.54 -16.97
CA ALA A 20 -3.28 -4.24 -16.32
C ALA A 20 -1.87 -3.64 -16.27
N VAL A 21 -0.87 -4.48 -16.01
CA VAL A 21 0.54 -4.08 -15.86
C VAL A 21 1.43 -5.15 -16.49
N GLN A 22 2.49 -4.71 -17.16
CA GLN A 22 3.53 -5.59 -17.67
C GLN A 22 4.90 -5.08 -17.19
N GLN A 23 5.69 -5.97 -16.60
CA GLN A 23 7.05 -5.67 -16.16
C GLN A 23 7.97 -6.85 -16.46
N ASN A 24 9.09 -6.62 -17.15
CA ASN A 24 10.08 -7.64 -17.48
C ASN A 24 9.50 -8.90 -18.16
N GLY A 25 8.47 -8.73 -18.98
CA GLY A 25 7.78 -9.84 -19.67
C GLY A 25 6.78 -10.61 -18.81
N VAL A 26 6.63 -10.26 -17.53
CA VAL A 26 5.55 -10.75 -16.67
C VAL A 26 4.35 -9.82 -16.86
N GLU A 27 3.21 -10.41 -17.19
CA GLU A 27 1.94 -9.71 -17.31
C GLU A 27 1.08 -10.02 -16.09
N VAL A 28 0.45 -8.98 -15.56
CA VAL A 28 -0.49 -9.09 -14.44
C VAL A 28 -1.82 -8.51 -14.88
N SER A 29 -2.85 -9.34 -14.74
CA SER A 29 -4.21 -9.03 -15.12
C SER A 29 -4.88 -8.05 -14.14
N TYR A 30 -5.98 -7.42 -14.55
CA TYR A 30 -6.76 -6.55 -13.64
C TYR A 30 -7.31 -7.32 -12.43
N ALA A 31 -7.69 -8.60 -12.60
CA ALA A 31 -8.18 -9.42 -11.51
C ALA A 31 -7.10 -9.72 -10.46
N GLU A 32 -5.89 -10.08 -10.91
CA GLU A 32 -4.75 -10.34 -10.03
C GLU A 32 -4.30 -9.08 -9.31
N LEU A 33 -4.21 -7.95 -10.03
CA LEU A 33 -3.84 -6.66 -9.45
C LEU A 33 -4.84 -6.22 -8.38
N ALA A 34 -6.15 -6.29 -8.68
CA ALA A 34 -7.20 -5.93 -7.72
C ALA A 34 -7.15 -6.80 -6.47
N THR A 35 -6.92 -8.11 -6.63
CA THR A 35 -6.81 -9.05 -5.50
C THR A 35 -5.60 -8.73 -4.63
N ALA A 36 -4.43 -8.47 -5.23
CA ALA A 36 -3.21 -8.13 -4.50
C ALA A 36 -3.35 -6.81 -3.73
N VAL A 37 -3.85 -5.77 -4.40
CA VAL A 37 -4.09 -4.45 -3.80
C VAL A 37 -5.08 -4.54 -2.63
N ASN A 38 -6.18 -5.27 -2.82
CA ASN A 38 -7.21 -5.46 -1.79
C ASN A 38 -6.64 -6.17 -0.56
N ALA A 39 -5.93 -7.28 -0.75
CA ALA A 39 -5.38 -8.06 0.35
C ALA A 39 -4.35 -7.26 1.17
N LEU A 40 -3.45 -6.53 0.50
CA LEU A 40 -2.48 -5.68 1.19
C LEU A 40 -3.14 -4.50 1.90
N ALA A 41 -4.21 -3.93 1.33
CA ALA A 41 -4.97 -2.86 1.98
C ALA A 41 -5.63 -3.35 3.28
N VAL A 42 -6.20 -4.56 3.29
CA VAL A 42 -6.72 -5.19 4.51
C VAL A 42 -5.60 -5.42 5.52
N ALA A 43 -4.45 -5.96 5.09
CA ALA A 43 -3.32 -6.17 5.98
C ALA A 43 -2.85 -4.88 6.65
N LEU A 44 -2.78 -3.77 5.90
CA LEU A 44 -2.43 -2.45 6.43
C LEU A 44 -3.45 -1.94 7.46
N GLN A 45 -4.74 -2.19 7.25
CA GLN A 45 -5.79 -1.81 8.22
C GLN A 45 -5.79 -2.70 9.47
N MET A 46 -5.44 -3.99 9.33
CA MET A 46 -5.28 -4.90 10.46
C MET A 46 -4.07 -4.54 11.31
N LEU A 47 -2.97 -4.11 10.67
CA LEU A 47 -1.78 -3.63 11.36
C LEU A 47 -2.02 -2.30 12.07
N ASP A 48 -2.74 -1.38 11.41
CA ASP A 48 -3.13 -0.10 11.99
C ASP A 48 -4.53 0.30 11.51
N PRO A 49 -5.55 0.30 12.38
CA PRO A 49 -6.92 0.66 11.98
C PRO A 49 -7.10 2.17 11.75
N THR A 50 -6.10 2.99 12.08
CA THR A 50 -6.21 4.45 11.98
C THR A 50 -6.17 4.90 10.51
N HIS A 51 -7.21 5.63 10.09
CA HIS A 51 -7.23 6.29 8.78
C HIS A 51 -6.22 7.45 8.73
N GLN A 52 -5.73 7.74 7.52
CA GLN A 52 -4.75 8.80 7.24
C GLN A 52 -3.43 8.67 7.99
N SER A 53 -3.20 7.52 8.64
CA SER A 53 -1.89 7.20 9.19
C SER A 53 -0.89 6.99 8.05
N ARG A 54 0.40 7.15 8.37
CA ARG A 54 1.46 7.14 7.38
C ARG A 54 2.06 5.75 7.25
N VAL A 55 2.29 5.34 6.00
CA VAL A 55 2.95 4.08 5.67
C VAL A 55 4.24 4.41 4.93
N GLY A 56 5.37 4.04 5.52
CA GLY A 56 6.67 4.09 4.83
C GLY A 56 6.72 3.05 3.72
N LEU A 57 7.27 3.39 2.56
CA LEU A 57 7.55 2.45 1.48
C LEU A 57 9.01 2.61 1.04
N CYS A 58 9.84 1.61 1.35
CA CYS A 58 11.25 1.57 0.99
C CYS A 58 11.52 0.32 0.15
N ALA A 59 11.37 0.44 -1.16
CA ALA A 59 11.58 -0.66 -2.09
C ALA A 59 11.95 -0.14 -3.48
N GLY A 60 12.57 -0.98 -4.31
CA GLY A 60 12.80 -0.70 -5.73
C GLY A 60 11.49 -0.56 -6.52
N LEU A 61 11.53 0.19 -7.63
CA LEU A 61 10.38 0.42 -8.52
C LEU A 61 9.99 -0.85 -9.30
N THR A 62 9.26 -1.72 -8.62
CA THR A 62 8.78 -3.03 -9.08
C THR A 62 7.25 -3.06 -9.15
N LEU A 63 6.68 -4.18 -9.59
CA LEU A 63 5.23 -4.38 -9.56
C LEU A 63 4.71 -4.32 -8.12
N GLU A 64 5.46 -4.90 -7.19
CA GLU A 64 5.13 -4.94 -5.77
C GLU A 64 5.17 -3.55 -5.14
N TYR A 65 6.06 -2.67 -5.61
CA TYR A 65 6.03 -1.25 -5.26
C TYR A 65 4.73 -0.59 -5.73
N LEU A 66 4.31 -0.83 -6.98
CA LEU A 66 3.03 -0.30 -7.49
C LEU A 66 1.84 -0.82 -6.68
N VAL A 67 1.79 -2.14 -6.40
CA VAL A 67 0.77 -2.76 -5.54
C VAL A 67 0.76 -2.08 -4.16
N SER A 68 1.92 -1.81 -3.58
CA SER A 68 2.05 -1.13 -2.28
C SER A 68 1.44 0.26 -2.30
N VAL A 69 1.77 1.07 -3.30
CA VAL A 69 1.22 2.44 -3.44
C VAL A 69 -0.29 2.43 -3.62
N LEU A 70 -0.83 1.50 -4.41
CA LEU A 70 -2.26 1.35 -4.62
C LEU A 70 -2.96 0.85 -3.34
N ALA A 71 -2.36 -0.10 -2.63
CA ALA A 71 -2.90 -0.66 -1.39
C ALA A 71 -2.92 0.37 -0.25
N ILE A 72 -1.89 1.22 -0.12
CA ILE A 72 -1.87 2.31 0.86
C ILE A 72 -3.04 3.27 0.62
N GLN A 73 -3.30 3.62 -0.65
CA GLN A 73 -4.44 4.45 -1.01
C GLN A 73 -5.77 3.74 -0.72
N ALA A 74 -5.90 2.47 -1.08
CA ALA A 74 -7.08 1.65 -0.81
C ALA A 74 -7.36 1.50 0.69
N ALA A 75 -6.31 1.43 1.53
CA ALA A 75 -6.41 1.41 2.99
C ALA A 75 -6.77 2.78 3.60
N SER A 76 -6.90 3.84 2.78
CA SER A 76 -7.08 5.23 3.22
C SER A 76 -5.93 5.74 4.10
N LYS A 77 -4.70 5.40 3.72
CA LYS A 77 -3.45 5.80 4.39
C LYS A 77 -2.61 6.71 3.51
N LEU A 78 -1.61 7.35 4.11
CA LEU A 78 -0.71 8.29 3.42
C LEU A 78 0.65 7.64 3.15
N PRO A 79 1.09 7.54 1.89
CA PRO A 79 2.41 6.98 1.58
C PRO A 79 3.52 7.96 1.94
N VAL A 80 4.59 7.45 2.54
CA VAL A 80 5.87 8.13 2.73
C VAL A 80 6.89 7.36 1.92
N LEU A 81 7.26 7.89 0.76
CA LEU A 81 8.16 7.20 -0.17
C LEU A 81 9.60 7.41 0.27
N LEU A 82 10.31 6.31 0.50
CA LEU A 82 11.72 6.31 0.88
C LEU A 82 12.55 5.85 -0.32
N ASP A 83 13.68 6.52 -0.55
CA ASP A 83 14.64 6.10 -1.56
C ASP A 83 15.47 4.92 -1.02
N ALA A 84 15.21 3.72 -1.53
CA ALA A 84 15.92 2.51 -1.13
C ALA A 84 17.44 2.61 -1.38
N GLN A 85 17.90 3.47 -2.29
CA GLN A 85 19.32 3.71 -2.55
C GLN A 85 19.96 4.71 -1.56
N GLY A 86 19.13 5.39 -0.75
CA GLY A 86 19.59 6.30 0.29
C GLY A 86 20.43 5.63 1.37
N SER A 87 21.20 6.46 2.09
CA SER A 87 21.94 6.02 3.27
C SER A 87 20.98 5.70 4.44
N ARG A 88 21.46 4.96 5.44
CA ARG A 88 20.66 4.63 6.63
C ARG A 88 20.21 5.89 7.38
N GLU A 89 21.07 6.90 7.42
CA GLU A 89 20.81 8.18 8.07
C GLU A 89 19.70 8.95 7.32
N GLN A 90 19.76 9.01 5.99
CA GLN A 90 18.73 9.67 5.18
C GLN A 90 17.37 8.99 5.33
N LEU A 91 17.34 7.65 5.34
CA LEU A 91 16.14 6.88 5.59
C LEU A 91 15.58 7.15 6.99
N HIS A 92 16.45 7.16 8.01
CA HIS A 92 16.06 7.46 9.38
C HIS A 92 15.48 8.87 9.53
N ASP A 93 16.09 9.89 8.93
CA ASP A 93 15.60 11.27 8.99
C ASP A 93 14.19 11.41 8.40
N VAL A 94 13.92 10.73 7.29
CA VAL A 94 12.57 10.69 6.70
C VAL A 94 11.58 9.99 7.63
N LEU A 95 11.97 8.84 8.22
CA LEU A 95 11.12 8.09 9.13
C LEU A 95 10.81 8.90 10.40
N ASP A 96 11.78 9.58 10.99
CA ASP A 96 11.59 10.40 12.19
C ASP A 96 10.71 11.62 11.92
N ALA A 97 10.89 12.28 10.77
CA ALA A 97 10.08 13.43 10.37
C ALA A 97 8.61 13.06 10.14
N HIS A 98 8.34 11.86 9.61
CA HIS A 98 6.99 11.47 9.20
C HIS A 98 6.27 10.56 10.21
N LYS A 99 7.03 9.80 11.01
CA LYS A 99 6.54 8.83 12.01
C LYS A 99 5.50 7.87 11.43
N PRO A 100 5.86 7.06 10.42
CA PRO A 100 4.95 6.07 9.89
C PRO A 100 4.61 5.00 10.94
N THR A 101 3.37 4.53 10.93
CA THR A 101 2.86 3.48 11.82
C THR A 101 3.02 2.08 11.23
N ALA A 102 3.30 2.00 9.93
CA ALA A 102 3.64 0.78 9.21
C ALA A 102 4.73 1.09 8.16
N ILE A 103 5.57 0.12 7.83
CA ILE A 103 6.60 0.26 6.81
C ILE A 103 6.58 -0.96 5.90
N ILE A 104 6.49 -0.73 4.60
CA ILE A 104 6.64 -1.75 3.57
C ILE A 104 8.09 -1.70 3.06
N VAL A 105 8.74 -2.87 3.01
CA VAL A 105 10.15 -2.99 2.61
C VAL A 105 10.38 -4.14 1.64
N ASP A 106 11.29 -3.95 0.68
CA ASP A 106 11.96 -5.07 0.02
C ASP A 106 13.18 -5.54 0.82
N GLU A 107 13.97 -6.47 0.26
CA GLU A 107 15.17 -6.99 0.93
C GLU A 107 16.22 -5.89 1.20
N GLU A 108 16.43 -4.97 0.25
CA GLU A 108 17.40 -3.89 0.39
C GLU A 108 16.96 -2.88 1.46
N GLY A 109 15.69 -2.49 1.44
CA GLY A 109 15.08 -1.60 2.43
C GLY A 109 15.10 -2.20 3.83
N ASP A 110 14.78 -3.49 3.98
CA ASP A 110 14.76 -4.18 5.28
C ASP A 110 16.15 -4.22 5.94
N ALA A 111 17.21 -4.39 5.12
CA ALA A 111 18.60 -4.39 5.58
C ALA A 111 19.12 -3.01 6.04
N LYS A 112 18.43 -1.93 5.66
CA LYS A 112 18.81 -0.54 5.98
C LYS A 112 17.95 0.06 7.09
N ILE A 113 16.68 -0.29 7.16
CA ILE A 113 15.72 0.27 8.13
C ILE A 113 15.74 -0.50 9.44
N ASN A 114 16.23 0.14 10.50
CA ASN A 114 16.23 -0.40 11.86
C ASN A 114 15.00 0.09 12.63
N CYS A 115 13.90 -0.65 12.57
CA CYS A 115 12.68 -0.43 13.37
C CYS A 115 12.06 -1.77 13.78
N ASP A 116 11.06 -1.72 14.66
CA ASP A 116 10.37 -2.91 15.15
C ASP A 116 9.80 -3.75 14.00
N ASN A 117 10.05 -5.06 14.02
CA ASN A 117 9.57 -5.97 13.00
C ASN A 117 8.03 -6.05 12.95
N GLU A 118 7.35 -5.69 14.04
CA GLU A 118 5.89 -5.73 14.15
C GLU A 118 5.20 -4.72 13.23
N ILE A 119 5.87 -3.59 12.93
CA ILE A 119 5.32 -2.58 12.01
C ILE A 119 5.79 -2.77 10.56
N LYS A 120 6.60 -3.81 10.28
CA LYS A 120 7.14 -4.09 8.95
C LYS A 120 6.27 -5.10 8.19
N ILE A 121 5.93 -4.75 6.95
CA ILE A 121 5.41 -5.69 5.95
C ILE A 121 6.49 -5.86 4.87
N ARG A 122 7.02 -7.07 4.74
CA ARG A 122 8.02 -7.39 3.70
C ARG A 122 7.32 -7.73 2.41
N ILE A 123 7.86 -7.29 1.28
CA ILE A 123 7.35 -7.66 -0.04
C ILE A 123 7.32 -9.19 -0.23
N ALA A 124 8.29 -9.91 0.32
CA ALA A 124 8.31 -11.37 0.33
C ALA A 124 7.09 -12.03 1.01
N GLN A 125 6.31 -11.28 1.81
CA GLN A 125 5.09 -11.78 2.45
C GLN A 125 3.83 -11.57 1.60
N PHE A 126 3.90 -10.86 0.47
CA PHE A 126 2.72 -10.45 -0.29
C PHE A 126 1.88 -11.63 -0.78
N GLU A 127 2.50 -12.68 -1.29
CA GLU A 127 1.78 -13.89 -1.71
C GLU A 127 0.98 -14.50 -0.54
N GLY A 128 1.59 -14.59 0.65
CA GLY A 128 0.91 -15.05 1.86
C GLY A 128 -0.22 -14.13 2.30
N LEU A 129 -0.07 -12.81 2.16
CA LEU A 129 -1.13 -11.84 2.45
C LEU A 129 -2.30 -11.98 1.48
N VAL A 130 -2.04 -12.21 0.19
CA VAL A 130 -3.08 -12.51 -0.80
C VAL A 130 -3.86 -13.74 -0.39
N LEU A 131 -3.19 -14.85 -0.09
CA LEU A 131 -3.87 -16.07 0.36
C LEU A 131 -4.70 -15.84 1.63
N THR A 132 -4.21 -15.03 2.57
CA THR A 132 -4.88 -14.76 3.85
C THR A 132 -6.07 -13.82 3.71
N TYR A 133 -5.95 -12.76 2.90
CA TYR A 133 -6.88 -11.63 2.88
C TYR A 133 -7.67 -11.47 1.58
N HIS A 134 -7.52 -12.34 0.58
CA HIS A 134 -8.27 -12.25 -0.68
C HIS A 134 -9.80 -12.16 -0.52
N ALA A 135 -10.37 -12.77 0.52
CA ALA A 135 -11.81 -12.78 0.81
C ALA A 135 -12.28 -11.61 1.70
N HIS A 136 -11.36 -10.77 2.18
CA HIS A 136 -11.68 -9.60 3.00
C HIS A 136 -11.71 -8.34 2.14
N THR A 137 -12.36 -7.29 2.59
CA THR A 137 -12.37 -5.99 1.89
C THR A 137 -11.99 -4.91 2.89
N PRO A 138 -11.09 -3.97 2.56
CA PRO A 138 -10.74 -2.90 3.48
C PRO A 138 -11.97 -2.06 3.78
N VAL A 139 -12.11 -1.62 5.02
CA VAL A 139 -13.21 -0.78 5.46
C VAL A 139 -12.99 0.61 4.85
N PRO A 140 -13.93 1.13 4.04
CA PRO A 140 -13.83 2.49 3.52
C PRO A 140 -13.85 3.49 4.69
N PRO A 141 -13.28 4.69 4.51
CA PRO A 141 -13.30 5.69 5.56
C PRO A 141 -14.75 5.99 5.89
N GLN A 142 -15.14 5.76 7.15
CA GLN A 142 -16.47 6.13 7.63
C GLN A 142 -16.63 7.63 7.41
N ASP A 143 -17.69 8.04 6.74
CA ASP A 143 -18.00 9.45 6.55
C ASP A 143 -18.23 10.11 7.92
N THR A 144 -17.16 10.67 8.51
CA THR A 144 -17.26 11.54 9.68
C THR A 144 -17.58 12.99 9.28
N SER A 145 -17.91 13.24 8.01
CA SER A 145 -18.03 14.59 7.47
C SER A 145 -19.43 15.18 7.57
N GLY A 146 -19.76 15.50 8.83
CA GLY A 146 -20.20 16.85 9.18
C GLY A 146 -19.02 17.82 9.40
N ARG A 147 -17.83 17.57 8.83
CA ARG A 147 -16.56 18.22 9.24
C ARG A 147 -15.55 18.50 8.12
N TYR A 148 -15.96 18.57 6.86
CA TYR A 148 -15.16 19.32 5.89
C TYR A 148 -15.59 20.80 5.95
N PRO A 149 -14.69 21.75 6.30
CA PRO A 149 -15.02 23.16 6.17
C PRO A 149 -15.24 23.43 4.68
N ILE A 150 -16.45 23.88 4.35
CA ILE A 150 -16.77 24.40 3.02
C ILE A 150 -15.85 25.60 2.80
N LEU A 151 -14.86 25.46 1.90
CA LEU A 151 -14.15 26.60 1.36
C LEU A 151 -15.19 27.39 0.53
N LYS A 152 -15.79 28.39 1.15
CA LYS A 152 -16.53 29.42 0.43
C LYS A 152 -15.50 30.23 -0.34
N LEU A 153 -15.61 30.19 -1.67
CA LEU A 153 -14.98 31.16 -2.56
C LEU A 153 -15.57 32.56 -2.30
#